data_AF-A0A848VJE2-F1
#
_entry.id   AF-A0A848VJE2-F1
#
_cell.length_a   1.000
_cell.length_b   1.000
_cell.length_c   1.000
_cell.angle_alpha   90.00
_cell.angle_beta   90.00
_cell.angle_gamma   90.00
#
_symmetry.space_group_name_H-M   'P 1'
#
loop_
_entity.id
_entity.type
_entity.pdbx_description
1 polymer ?
#
loop_
_entity_poly.entity_id
_entity_poly.type
_entity_poly.pdbx_seq_one_letter_code
_entity_poly.pdbx_strand_id
1 'polypeptide(L)'
;MLSPKDHMERFARRVPGGGIAWENAIFSTDESDPGKLLDAAVDIAWERLVEGARGLRPTRLDINRQGRLLVFRLAGQPTQSELPLAWN
;
A
#
# COMPACT_ATOMS: atom_id res chain seq x y z
N MET A 1 -8.49 -9.65 -21.52
CA MET A 1 -8.20 -8.52 -20.60
C MET A 1 -7.60 -9.10 -19.34
N LEU A 2 -6.50 -8.53 -18.85
CA LEU A 2 -5.99 -8.83 -17.51
C LEU A 2 -7.00 -8.31 -16.47
N SER A 3 -7.20 -9.04 -15.37
CA SER A 3 -8.06 -8.53 -14.30
C SER A 3 -7.42 -7.32 -13.62
N PRO A 4 -8.19 -6.44 -12.97
CA PRO A 4 -7.64 -5.35 -12.14
C PRO A 4 -6.63 -5.86 -11.10
N LYS A 5 -6.87 -7.03 -10.50
CA LYS A 5 -5.94 -7.66 -9.54
C LYS A 5 -4.62 -8.03 -10.22
N ASP A 6 -4.67 -8.71 -11.36
CA ASP A 6 -3.45 -9.08 -12.13
C ASP A 6 -2.65 -7.85 -12.58
N HIS A 7 -3.36 -6.79 -12.98
CA HIS A 7 -2.73 -5.53 -13.35
C HIS A 7 -2.02 -4.91 -12.15
N MET A 8 -2.71 -4.77 -11.02
CA MET A 8 -2.15 -4.13 -9.82
C MET A 8 -1.02 -4.95 -9.21
N GLU A 9 -1.08 -6.27 -9.22
CA GLU A 9 0.00 -7.12 -8.69
C GLU A 9 1.34 -6.90 -9.40
N ARG A 10 1.33 -6.66 -10.72
CA ARG A 10 2.53 -6.42 -11.52
C ARG A 10 3.29 -5.16 -11.11
N PHE A 11 2.57 -4.16 -10.61
CA PHE A 11 3.15 -2.87 -10.26
C PHE A 11 3.29 -2.63 -8.75
N ALA A 12 2.86 -3.59 -7.92
CA ALA A 12 2.97 -3.48 -6.47
C ALA A 12 4.43 -3.49 -6.02
N ARG A 13 4.83 -2.51 -5.21
CA ARG A 13 6.19 -2.45 -4.65
C ARG A 13 6.19 -2.28 -3.15
N ARG A 14 7.18 -2.89 -2.48
CA ARG A 14 7.43 -2.66 -1.04
C ARG A 14 8.10 -1.29 -0.87
N VAL A 15 7.80 -0.61 0.24
CA VAL A 15 8.44 0.65 0.61
C VAL A 15 9.08 0.57 2.00
N PRO A 16 10.11 1.38 2.29
CA PRO A 16 10.67 1.50 3.64
C PRO A 16 9.58 1.80 4.69
N GLY A 17 9.74 1.20 5.88
CA GLY A 17 8.75 1.30 6.95
C GLY A 17 7.52 0.40 6.79
N GLY A 18 7.64 -0.71 6.02
CA GLY A 18 6.66 -1.81 6.07
C GLY A 18 5.37 -1.62 5.30
N GLY A 19 5.39 -0.90 4.16
CA GLY A 19 4.21 -0.66 3.33
C GLY A 19 4.26 -1.32 1.95
N ILE A 20 3.13 -1.26 1.26
CA ILE A 20 3.01 -1.56 -0.17
C ILE A 20 2.55 -0.30 -0.89
N ALA A 21 3.08 -0.03 -2.07
CA ALA A 21 2.78 1.17 -2.81
C ALA A 21 2.61 0.92 -4.30
N TRP A 22 1.92 1.87 -4.93
CA TRP A 22 1.78 2.00 -6.37
C TRP A 22 2.01 3.46 -6.77
N GLU A 23 2.48 3.69 -8.00
CA GLU A 23 2.49 5.02 -8.58
C GLU A 23 1.08 5.46 -8.95
N ASN A 24 0.77 6.74 -8.72
CA ASN A 24 -0.55 7.30 -9.01
C ASN A 24 -0.95 7.13 -10.49
N ALA A 25 0.02 7.14 -11.41
CA ALA A 25 -0.20 6.99 -12.84
C ALA A 25 -0.78 5.61 -13.22
N ILE A 26 -0.58 4.58 -12.39
CA ILE A 26 -1.12 3.24 -12.64
C ILE A 26 -2.65 3.24 -12.49
N PHE A 27 -3.19 4.06 -11.59
CA PHE A 27 -4.64 4.17 -11.37
C PHE A 27 -5.36 4.99 -12.45
N SER A 28 -4.63 5.66 -13.33
CA SER A 28 -5.18 6.55 -14.36
C SER A 28 -5.00 5.98 -15.77
N THR A 29 -5.02 4.65 -15.91
CA THR A 29 -4.92 4.00 -17.23
C THR A 29 -6.28 3.99 -17.92
N ASP A 30 -6.35 4.39 -19.20
CA ASP A 30 -7.61 4.55 -19.95
C ASP A 30 -8.41 3.24 -20.09
N GLU A 31 -7.76 2.09 -19.93
CA GLU A 31 -8.37 0.78 -20.12
C GLU A 31 -9.11 0.24 -18.88
N SER A 32 -8.95 0.87 -17.72
CA SER A 32 -9.45 0.34 -16.44
C SER A 32 -10.09 1.42 -15.57
N ASP A 33 -11.23 1.06 -14.97
CA ASP A 33 -11.92 1.91 -14.01
C ASP A 33 -11.01 2.16 -12.77
N PRO A 34 -10.63 3.42 -12.48
CA PRO A 34 -9.78 3.76 -11.35
C PRO A 34 -10.31 3.24 -10.01
N GLY A 35 -11.63 3.16 -9.83
CA GLY A 35 -12.25 2.60 -8.63
C GLY A 35 -11.92 1.12 -8.46
N LYS A 36 -12.05 0.34 -9.54
CA LYS A 36 -11.73 -1.11 -9.52
C LYS A 36 -10.24 -1.38 -9.31
N LEU A 37 -9.38 -0.50 -9.82
CA LEU A 37 -7.94 -0.58 -9.56
C LEU A 37 -7.61 -0.28 -8.10
N LEU A 38 -8.31 0.68 -7.49
CA LEU A 38 -8.16 0.98 -6.07
C LEU A 38 -8.64 -0.16 -5.19
N ASP A 39 -9.81 -0.75 -5.48
CA ASP A 39 -10.34 -1.91 -4.76
C ASP A 39 -9.35 -3.08 -4.82
N ALA A 40 -8.84 -3.39 -6.02
CA ALA A 40 -7.82 -4.42 -6.19
C ALA A 40 -6.51 -4.12 -5.42
N ALA A 41 -6.08 -2.86 -5.39
CA ALA A 41 -4.91 -2.45 -4.61
C ALA A 41 -5.11 -2.63 -3.10
N VAL A 42 -6.32 -2.31 -2.59
CA VAL A 42 -6.70 -2.52 -1.18
C VAL A 42 -6.64 -4.01 -0.84
N ASP A 43 -7.24 -4.87 -1.67
CA ASP A 43 -7.24 -6.32 -1.45
C ASP A 43 -5.81 -6.88 -1.39
N ILE A 44 -4.99 -6.55 -2.41
CA ILE A 44 -3.58 -7.00 -2.47
C ILE A 44 -2.79 -6.48 -1.27
N ALA A 45 -2.96 -5.20 -0.92
CA ALA A 45 -2.25 -4.60 0.20
C ALA A 45 -2.63 -5.27 1.52
N TRP A 46 -3.92 -5.50 1.75
CA TRP A 46 -4.41 -6.15 2.95
C TRP A 46 -3.87 -7.57 3.08
N GLU A 47 -4.03 -8.41 2.06
CA GLU A 47 -3.54 -9.79 2.04
C GLU A 47 -2.04 -9.85 2.37
N ARG A 48 -1.22 -9.11 1.61
CA ARG A 48 0.26 -9.17 1.72
C ARG A 48 0.81 -8.53 2.99
N LEU A 49 0.09 -7.61 3.61
CA LEU A 49 0.51 -7.01 4.86
C LEU A 49 0.06 -7.85 6.06
N VAL A 50 -1.16 -8.40 6.03
CA VAL A 50 -1.69 -9.29 7.08
C VAL A 50 -0.87 -10.58 7.16
N GLU A 51 -0.56 -11.20 6.02
CA GLU A 51 0.33 -12.37 5.97
C GLU A 51 1.69 -12.11 6.63
N GLY A 52 2.21 -10.88 6.50
CA GLY A 52 3.47 -10.46 7.12
C GLY A 52 3.37 -10.19 8.63
N ALA A 53 2.16 -9.97 9.17
CA ALA A 53 1.96 -9.46 10.52
C ALA A 53 1.97 -10.52 11.65
N ARG A 54 2.32 -11.78 11.35
CA ARG A 54 2.57 -12.90 12.29
C ARG A 54 1.69 -12.90 13.57
N GLY A 55 0.37 -12.85 13.40
CA GLY A 55 -0.57 -13.02 14.52
C GLY A 55 -1.00 -11.73 15.23
N LEU A 56 -0.50 -10.57 14.82
CA LEU A 56 -1.20 -9.31 15.10
C LEU A 56 -2.52 -9.32 14.32
N ARG A 57 -3.61 -8.88 14.95
CA ARG A 57 -4.87 -8.57 14.26
C ARG A 57 -4.83 -7.10 13.87
N PRO A 58 -4.30 -6.72 12.69
CA PRO A 58 -4.39 -5.35 12.25
C PRO A 58 -5.86 -4.97 12.13
N THR A 59 -6.22 -3.82 12.72
CA THR A 59 -7.61 -3.35 12.75
C THR A 59 -7.94 -2.41 11.60
N ARG A 60 -6.92 -1.91 10.89
CA ARG A 60 -7.08 -0.88 9.88
C ARG A 60 -5.93 -0.85 8.89
N LEU A 61 -6.26 -0.50 7.65
CA LEU A 61 -5.32 -0.18 6.58
C LEU A 61 -5.29 1.34 6.43
N ASP A 62 -4.11 1.94 6.56
CA ASP A 62 -3.89 3.35 6.32
C ASP A 62 -3.36 3.56 4.90
N ILE A 63 -3.95 4.52 4.20
CA ILE A 63 -3.61 4.90 2.84
C ILE A 63 -3.12 6.35 2.86
N ASN A 64 -1.88 6.57 2.44
CA ASN A 64 -1.26 7.89 2.43
C ASN A 64 -0.58 8.16 1.09
N ARG A 65 -0.62 9.41 0.66
CA ARG A 65 0.11 9.85 -0.52
C ARG A 65 1.52 10.29 -0.15
N GLN A 66 2.53 9.73 -0.81
CA GLN A 66 3.94 10.11 -0.65
C GLN A 66 4.50 10.48 -2.03
N GLY A 67 4.41 11.77 -2.37
CA GLY A 67 4.77 12.27 -3.70
C GLY A 67 3.90 11.67 -4.81
N ARG A 68 4.52 10.86 -5.68
CA ARG A 68 3.86 10.14 -6.78
C ARG A 68 3.26 8.80 -6.36
N LEU A 69 3.40 8.42 -5.10
CA LEU A 69 2.98 7.10 -4.61
C LEU A 69 1.72 7.19 -3.77
N LEU A 70 0.88 6.19 -3.94
CA LEU A 70 -0.16 5.83 -2.99
C LEU A 70 0.36 4.65 -2.16
N VAL A 71 0.51 4.85 -0.86
CA VAL A 71 1.17 3.92 0.06
C VAL A 71 0.18 3.38 1.08
N PHE A 72 0.14 2.07 1.22
CA PHE A 72 -0.72 1.29 2.08
C PHE A 72 0.11 0.68 3.23
N ARG A 73 -0.36 0.83 4.47
CA ARG A 73 0.29 0.30 5.68
C ARG A 73 -0.77 -0.20 6.66
N LEU A 74 -0.43 -1.18 7.50
CA LEU A 74 -1.31 -1.57 8.60
C LEU A 74 -1.15 -0.57 9.75
N ALA A 75 -2.27 -0.08 10.27
CA ALA A 75 -2.28 0.74 11.47
C ALA A 75 -1.76 -0.06 12.67
N GLY A 76 -1.04 0.61 13.57
CA GLY A 76 -0.48 -0.03 14.77
C GLY A 76 0.83 -0.79 14.55
N GLN A 77 1.36 -0.85 13.32
CA GLN A 77 2.77 -1.13 13.10
C GLN A 77 3.56 0.15 13.43
N PRO A 78 4.52 0.15 14.36
CA PRO A 78 5.34 1.32 14.60
C PRO A 78 6.07 1.67 13.30
N THR A 79 5.72 2.81 12.71
CA THR A 79 6.46 3.35 11.58
C THR A 79 7.85 3.64 12.10
N GLN A 80 8.84 2.89 11.62
CA GLN A 80 10.25 3.09 11.93
C GLN A 80 10.72 4.40 11.27
N SER A 81 10.26 5.53 11.80
CA SER A 81 10.62 6.91 11.42
C SER A 81 10.41 7.90 12.58
N GLU A 82 10.18 7.41 13.80
CA GLU A 82 10.37 8.23 15.00
C GLU A 82 11.81 8.04 15.50
N LEU A 83 12.79 8.54 14.73
CA LEU A 83 14.03 8.95 15.38
C LEU A 83 13.72 10.31 16.01
N PRO A 84 13.74 10.46 17.35
CA PRO A 84 13.74 11.79 17.92
C PRO A 84 15.02 12.45 17.43
N LEU A 85 14.89 13.53 16.66
CA LEU A 85 15.98 14.49 16.52
C LEU A 85 16.22 15.03 17.93
N ALA A 86 17.17 14.41 18.64
CA ALA A 86 17.77 15.00 19.81
C ALA A 86 18.58 16.20 19.30
N TRP A 87 18.01 17.40 19.42
CA TRP A 87 18.76 18.63 19.28
C TRP A 87 19.54 18.81 20.59
N ASN A 88 20.86 18.69 20.50
CA ASN A 88 21.80 19.24 21.48
C ASN A 88 21.86 20.76 21.32
#